data_AF-A0A5B0G0I2-F1
#
_entry.id   AF-A0A5B0G0I2-F1
#
_cell.length_a   1.000
_cell.length_b   1.000
_cell.length_c   1.000
_cell.angle_alpha   90.00
_cell.angle_beta   90.00
_cell.angle_gamma   90.00
#
_symmetry.space_group_name_H-M   'P 1'
#
loop_
_entity.id
_entity.type
_entity.pdbx_description
1 polymer ?
#
loop_
_entity_poly.entity_id
_entity_poly.type
_entity_poly.pdbx_seq_one_letter_code
_entity_poly.pdbx_strand_id
1 'polypeptide(L)'
;MITTERLQLVLRVADRALDHQRAIDDLAEAQRRLDQGYADFFEEHGRPFGDRRPINPEVEEFLPVIDATRHLYISRCNARQAANTAKRKLKLSVRAVERHDAAECTQGVA
;
A
#
# COMPACT_ATOMS: atom_id res chain seq x y z
N MET A 1 1.80 -12.94 33.78
CA MET A 1 2.30 -11.55 33.81
C MET A 1 2.91 -11.25 32.45
N ILE A 2 2.62 -10.11 31.82
CA ILE A 2 3.28 -9.72 30.57
C ILE A 2 4.73 -9.36 30.92
N THR A 3 5.69 -10.07 30.35
CA THR A 3 7.11 -9.73 30.48
C THR A 3 7.40 -8.43 29.72
N THR A 4 8.37 -7.64 30.21
CA THR A 4 8.75 -6.36 29.59
C THR A 4 9.12 -6.53 28.11
N GLU A 5 9.74 -7.66 27.75
CA GLU A 5 10.10 -8.02 26.38
C GLU A 5 8.86 -8.27 25.50
N ARG A 6 7.91 -9.07 25.98
CA ARG A 6 6.63 -9.29 25.30
C ARG A 6 5.87 -7.98 25.06
N LEU A 7 5.83 -7.11 26.06
CA LEU A 7 5.21 -5.78 25.93
C LEU A 7 5.85 -4.96 24.80
N GLN A 8 7.18 -4.94 24.72
CA GLN A 8 7.91 -4.24 23.65
C GLN A 8 7.60 -4.81 22.26
N LEU A 9 7.47 -6.13 22.13
CA LEU A 9 7.09 -6.77 20.87
C LEU A 9 5.67 -6.41 20.45
N VAL A 10 4.72 -6.39 21.39
CA VAL A 10 3.33 -5.98 21.14
C VAL A 10 3.25 -4.50 20.74
N LEU A 11 3.97 -3.61 21.44
CA LEU A 11 4.05 -2.19 21.07
C LEU A 11 4.65 -2.00 19.67
N ARG A 12 5.66 -2.80 19.30
CA ARG A 12 6.20 -2.80 17.94
C ARG A 12 5.16 -3.24 16.91
N VAL A 13 4.33 -4.23 17.19
CA VAL A 13 3.22 -4.62 16.30
C VAL A 13 2.24 -3.47 16.11
N ALA A 14 1.85 -2.79 17.19
CA ALA A 14 0.95 -1.63 17.11
C ALA A 14 1.53 -0.50 16.24
N ASP A 15 2.80 -0.15 16.43
CA ASP A 15 3.50 0.84 15.61
C ASP A 15 3.52 0.44 14.13
N ARG A 16 3.86 -0.82 13.82
CA ARG A 16 3.83 -1.33 12.43
C ARG A 16 2.43 -1.39 11.83
N ALA A 17 1.40 -1.56 12.64
CA ALA A 17 0.01 -1.53 12.17
C ALA A 17 -0.40 -0.11 11.77
N LEU A 18 -0.01 0.90 12.56
CA LEU A 18 -0.22 2.31 12.23
C LEU A 18 0.55 2.71 10.96
N ASP A 19 1.83 2.31 10.84
CA ASP A 19 2.61 2.52 9.61
C ASP A 19 1.93 1.90 8.39
N HIS A 20 1.40 0.68 8.53
CA HIS A 20 0.72 0.01 7.44
C HIS A 20 -0.57 0.72 7.04
N GLN A 21 -1.37 1.16 8.01
CA GLN A 21 -2.61 1.89 7.75
C GLN A 21 -2.32 3.20 7.00
N ARG A 22 -1.35 3.98 7.46
CA ARG A 22 -0.93 5.22 6.78
C ARG A 22 -0.52 4.96 5.33
N ALA A 23 0.28 3.92 5.10
CA ALA A 23 0.70 3.57 3.74
C ALA A 23 -0.47 3.11 2.84
N ILE A 24 -1.52 2.52 3.41
CA ILE A 24 -2.76 2.19 2.68
C ILE A 24 -3.55 3.46 2.35
N ASP A 25 -3.65 4.40 3.29
CA ASP A 25 -4.32 5.68 3.06
C ASP A 25 -3.60 6.48 1.96
N ASP A 26 -2.26 6.51 1.99
CA ASP A 26 -1.43 7.12 0.95
C ASP A 26 -1.63 6.47 -0.42
N LEU A 27 -1.75 5.14 -0.47
CA LEU A 27 -2.05 4.41 -1.71
C LEU A 27 -3.44 4.76 -2.25
N ALA A 28 -4.45 4.84 -1.39
CA ALA A 28 -5.80 5.22 -1.77
C ALA A 28 -5.82 6.67 -2.31
N GLU A 29 -5.08 7.57 -1.67
CA GLU A 29 -4.93 8.95 -2.14
C GLU A 29 -4.21 9.03 -3.48
N ALA A 30 -3.11 8.29 -3.68
CA ALA A 30 -2.41 8.26 -4.95
C ALA A 30 -3.27 7.67 -6.08
N GLN A 31 -4.13 6.70 -5.78
CA GLN A 31 -5.12 6.17 -6.72
C GLN A 31 -6.15 7.24 -7.09
N ARG A 32 -6.73 7.95 -6.11
CA ARG A 32 -7.68 9.05 -6.37
C ARG A 32 -7.07 10.14 -7.25
N ARG A 33 -5.82 10.53 -7.00
CA ARG A 33 -5.12 11.52 -7.81
C ARG A 33 -4.90 11.05 -9.24
N LEU A 34 -4.55 9.79 -9.44
CA LEU A 34 -4.41 9.21 -10.77
C LEU A 34 -5.75 9.20 -11.53
N ASP A 35 -6.83 8.78 -10.86
CA ASP A 35 -8.17 8.75 -11.43
C ASP A 35 -8.66 10.16 -11.79
N GLN A 36 -8.37 11.15 -10.93
CA GLN A 36 -8.65 12.56 -11.21
C GLN A 36 -7.82 13.07 -12.39
N GLY A 37 -6.53 12.75 -12.47
CA GLY A 37 -5.69 13.14 -13.60
C GLY A 37 -6.19 12.57 -14.94
N TYR A 38 -6.76 11.35 -14.94
CA TYR A 38 -7.44 10.83 -16.11
C TYR A 38 -8.72 11.61 -16.44
N ALA A 39 -9.53 11.94 -15.43
CA ALA A 39 -10.76 12.71 -15.63
C ALA A 39 -10.47 14.10 -16.20
N ASP A 40 -9.54 14.84 -15.60
CA ASP A 40 -9.14 16.18 -16.03
C ASP A 40 -8.64 16.17 -17.48
N PHE A 41 -7.76 15.21 -17.82
CA PHE A 41 -7.24 15.07 -19.17
C PHE A 41 -8.36 14.85 -20.21
N PHE A 42 -9.30 13.95 -19.91
CA PHE A 42 -10.39 13.63 -20.82
C PHE A 42 -11.48 14.70 -20.88
N GLU A 43 -11.64 15.51 -19.83
CA GLU A 43 -12.52 16.68 -19.86
C GLU A 43 -11.98 17.75 -20.82
N GLU A 44 -10.66 17.98 -20.80
CA GLU A 44 -10.00 18.98 -21.65
C GLU A 44 -9.84 18.53 -23.11
N HIS A 45 -9.41 17.29 -23.33
CA HIS A 45 -9.02 16.80 -24.67
C HIS A 45 -10.06 15.91 -25.33
N GLY A 46 -11.11 15.53 -24.59
CA GLY A 46 -12.05 14.49 -24.98
C GLY A 46 -11.48 13.07 -24.81
N ARG A 47 -12.37 12.08 -24.76
CA ARG A 47 -11.96 10.67 -24.85
C ARG A 47 -11.77 10.27 -26.31
N PRO A 48 -10.74 9.45 -26.64
CA PRO A 48 -10.53 8.95 -27.99
C PRO A 48 -11.65 8.01 -28.46
N PHE A 49 -12.31 7.32 -27.52
CA PHE A 49 -13.44 6.43 -27.80
C PHE A 49 -14.69 6.91 -27.09
N GLY A 50 -15.86 6.78 -27.73
CA GLY A 50 -17.15 7.18 -27.15
C GLY A 50 -17.62 6.31 -25.96
N ASP A 51 -16.84 5.29 -25.58
CA ASP A 51 -17.11 4.41 -24.45
C ASP A 51 -16.13 4.60 -23.29
N ARG A 52 -16.49 4.06 -22.12
CA ARG A 52 -15.68 4.13 -20.90
C ARG A 52 -14.69 2.99 -20.78
N ARG A 53 -14.13 2.52 -21.90
CA ARG A 53 -13.17 1.41 -21.87
C ARG A 53 -11.93 1.76 -21.04
N PRO A 54 -11.26 0.76 -20.43
CA PRO A 54 -10.01 0.97 -19.73
C PRO A 54 -8.92 1.56 -20.63
N ILE A 55 -8.04 2.35 -20.04
CA ILE A 55 -6.84 2.87 -20.72
C ILE A 55 -5.91 1.69 -21.00
N ASN A 56 -5.60 1.46 -22.28
CA ASN A 56 -4.68 0.40 -22.72
C ASN A 56 -3.39 1.03 -23.29
N PRO A 57 -2.21 0.75 -22.72
CA PRO A 57 -0.94 1.27 -23.24
C PRO A 57 -0.54 0.74 -24.62
N GLU A 58 -1.16 -0.33 -25.11
CA GLU A 58 -0.91 -0.86 -26.46
C GLU A 58 -1.71 -0.11 -27.54
N VAL A 59 -2.62 0.78 -27.16
CA VAL A 59 -3.49 1.54 -28.06
C VAL A 59 -2.93 2.96 -28.17
N GLU A 60 -2.57 3.36 -29.40
CA GLU A 60 -1.86 4.61 -29.69
C GLU A 60 -2.66 5.85 -29.24
N GLU A 61 -3.98 5.82 -29.36
CA GLU A 61 -4.87 6.92 -28.98
C GLU A 61 -4.89 7.17 -27.46
N PHE A 62 -4.43 6.22 -26.64
CA PHE A 62 -4.26 6.41 -25.20
C PHE A 62 -2.87 6.91 -24.80
N LEU A 63 -1.89 6.95 -25.70
CA LEU A 63 -0.55 7.44 -25.37
C LEU A 63 -0.55 8.86 -24.80
N PRO A 64 -1.34 9.83 -25.31
CA PRO A 64 -1.36 11.19 -24.76
C PRO A 64 -1.75 11.24 -23.29
N VAL A 65 -2.82 10.53 -22.89
CA VAL A 65 -3.26 10.49 -21.48
C VAL A 65 -2.25 9.76 -20.61
N ILE A 66 -1.61 8.70 -21.13
CA ILE A 66 -0.59 7.94 -20.42
C ILE A 66 0.64 8.80 -20.14
N ASP A 67 1.09 9.57 -21.11
CA ASP A 67 2.25 10.44 -20.95
C ASP A 67 1.95 11.61 -20.02
N ALA A 68 0.79 12.26 -20.17
CA ALA A 68 0.36 13.35 -19.28
C ALA A 68 0.26 12.90 -17.82
N THR A 69 -0.30 11.71 -17.56
CA THR A 69 -0.54 11.20 -16.21
C THR A 69 0.57 10.27 -15.68
N ARG A 70 1.66 10.09 -16.44
CA ARG A 70 2.76 9.16 -16.12
C ARG A 70 3.29 9.34 -14.69
N HIS A 71 3.48 10.59 -14.27
CA HIS A 71 4.01 10.92 -12.95
C HIS A 71 3.05 10.50 -11.82
N LEU A 72 1.73 10.60 -12.03
CA LEU A 72 0.71 10.12 -11.09
C LEU A 72 0.72 8.59 -11.01
N TYR A 73 0.87 7.92 -12.15
CA TYR A 73 0.97 6.46 -12.19
C TYR A 73 2.21 5.94 -11.45
N ILE A 74 3.37 6.60 -11.63
CA ILE A 74 4.60 6.30 -10.90
C ILE A 74 4.39 6.52 -9.40
N SER A 75 3.80 7.64 -9.00
CA SER A 75 3.48 7.94 -7.60
C SER A 75 2.63 6.84 -6.95
N ARG A 76 1.56 6.41 -7.64
CA ARG A 76 0.70 5.31 -7.19
C ARG A 76 1.46 3.99 -7.10
N CYS A 77 2.36 3.70 -8.03
CA CYS A 77 3.20 2.50 -7.98
C CYS A 77 4.15 2.52 -6.76
N ASN A 78 4.75 3.66 -6.47
CA ASN A 78 5.62 3.84 -5.30
C ASN A 78 4.84 3.68 -3.99
N ALA A 79 3.65 4.29 -3.88
CA ALA A 79 2.76 4.12 -2.73
C ALA A 79 2.36 2.65 -2.53
N ARG A 80 2.08 1.92 -3.62
CA ARG A 80 1.78 0.48 -3.56
C ARG A 80 2.95 -0.33 -3.01
N GLN A 81 4.17 -0.01 -3.46
CA GLN A 81 5.37 -0.68 -2.97
C GLN A 81 5.62 -0.38 -1.48
N ALA A 82 5.38 0.85 -1.04
CA ALA A 82 5.46 1.25 0.37
C ALA A 82 4.44 0.47 1.22
N ALA A 83 3.18 0.41 0.80
CA ALA A 83 2.12 -0.34 1.47
C ALA A 83 2.46 -1.84 1.60
N ASN A 84 2.96 -2.46 0.53
CA ASN A 84 3.40 -3.86 0.55
C ASN A 84 4.58 -4.09 1.50
N THR A 85 5.52 -3.14 1.53
CA THR A 85 6.67 -3.20 2.44
C THR A 85 6.24 -3.06 3.90
N ALA A 86 5.34 -2.13 4.21
CA ALA A 86 4.78 -1.96 5.54
C ALA A 86 4.02 -3.21 6.00
N LYS A 87 3.18 -3.79 5.13
CA LYS A 87 2.49 -5.07 5.38
C LYS A 87 3.47 -6.19 5.72
N ARG A 88 4.59 -6.29 4.99
CA ARG A 88 5.64 -7.29 5.26
C ARG A 88 6.27 -7.08 6.64
N LYS A 89 6.61 -5.83 7.00
CA LYS A 89 7.19 -5.48 8.32
C LYS A 89 6.23 -5.80 9.47
N LEU A 90 4.94 -5.50 9.29
CA LEU A 90 3.90 -5.85 10.26
C LEU A 90 3.83 -7.37 10.46
N LYS A 91 3.75 -8.16 9.38
CA LYS A 91 3.76 -9.63 9.46
C LYS A 91 4.97 -10.19 10.19
N LEU A 92 6.15 -9.62 9.94
CA LEU A 92 7.38 -10.05 10.64
C LEU A 92 7.33 -9.73 12.13
N SER A 93 6.73 -8.60 12.52
CA SER A 93 6.58 -8.20 13.93
C SER A 93 5.58 -9.09 14.66
N VAL A 94 4.46 -9.44 14.02
CA VAL A 94 3.48 -10.41 14.56
C VAL A 94 4.14 -11.76 14.79
N ARG A 95 4.89 -12.26 13.80
CA ARG A 95 5.66 -13.51 13.94
C ARG A 95 6.69 -13.48 15.06
N ALA A 96 7.23 -12.32 15.40
CA ALA A 96 8.16 -12.20 16.53
C ALA A 96 7.43 -12.41 17.86
N VAL A 97 6.23 -11.84 18.03
CA VAL A 97 5.37 -12.10 19.20
C VAL A 97 5.01 -13.58 19.29
N GLU A 98 4.54 -14.18 18.18
CA GLU A 98 4.15 -15.59 18.14
C GLU A 98 5.30 -16.53 18.57
N ARG A 99 6.53 -16.24 18.11
CA ARG A 99 7.72 -17.02 18.49
C ARG A 99 8.09 -16.84 19.95
N HIS A 100 7.99 -15.61 20.46
CA HIS A 100 8.26 -15.33 21.86
C HIS A 100 7.27 -16.07 22.77
N ASP A 101 5.97 -15.99 22.46
CA ASP A 101 4.92 -16.67 23.21
C ASP A 101 5.10 -18.20 23.16
N ALA A 102 5.50 -18.76 22.02
CA ALA A 102 5.83 -20.18 21.91
C ALA A 102 7.04 -20.60 22.77
N ALA A 103 8.08 -19.76 22.83
CA ALA A 103 9.28 -20.01 23.64
C ALA A 103 8.98 -19.97 25.15
N GLU A 104 8.22 -18.98 25.62
CA GLU A 104 7.79 -18.89 27.03
C GLU A 104 6.97 -20.12 27.43
N CYS A 105 6.07 -20.60 26.55
CA CYS A 105 5.30 -21.84 26.80
C CYS A 105 6.20 -23.07 26.96
N THR A 106 7.27 -23.21 26.18
CA THR A 106 8.19 -24.35 26.31
C THR A 106 9.07 -24.30 27.55
N GLN A 107 9.36 -23.11 28.08
CA GLN A 107 10.20 -22.94 29.28
C GLN A 107 9.42 -23.08 30.60
N GLY A 108 8.10 -22.89 30.57
CA GLY A 108 7.21 -23.04 31.73
C GLY A 108 6.78 -24.48 32.07
N VAL A 109 7.33 -25.49 31.38
CA VAL A 109 7.02 -26.94 31.57
C VAL A 109 8.15 -27.68 32.31
N ALA A 110 9.03 -26.97 33.01
CA ALA A 110 10.09 -27.54 33.86
C ALA A 110 9.77 -27.39 35.35
#